data_AF-A0A6N1XE94-F1
#
_entry.id   AF-A0A6N1XE94-F1
#
_cell.length_a   1.000
_cell.length_b   1.000
_cell.length_c   1.000
_cell.angle_alpha   90.00
_cell.angle_beta   90.00
_cell.angle_gamma   90.00
#
_symmetry.space_group_name_H-M   'P 1'
#
loop_
_entity.id
_entity.type
_entity.pdbx_description
1 polymer ?
#
loop_
_entity_poly.entity_id
_entity_poly.type
_entity_poly.pdbx_seq_one_letter_code
_entity_poly.pdbx_strand_id
1 'polypeptide(L)' 'MGDVNTSYVSDHTKWIDEQLKKNPEWVEDQKAGRALWWDKKQDAQTSAANAESKVPQKPYPYDVNFYTE' A
#
# COMPACT_ATOMS: atom_id res chain seq x y z
N MET A 1 -12.57 23.32 24.09
CA MET A 1 -11.72 22.27 23.51
C MET A 1 -12.34 20.94 23.94
N GLY A 2 -12.92 20.18 23.01
CA GLY A 2 -13.57 18.92 23.36
C GLY A 2 -12.53 17.83 23.59
N ASP A 3 -12.65 17.09 24.69
CA ASP A 3 -11.81 15.92 24.96
C ASP A 3 -12.06 14.85 23.89
N VAL A 4 -11.15 14.76 22.93
CA VAL A 4 -11.14 13.67 21.95
C VAL A 4 -10.64 12.43 22.68
N ASN A 5 -11.51 11.43 22.84
CA ASN A 5 -11.12 10.16 23.42
C ASN A 5 -10.18 9.42 22.45
N THR A 6 -8.87 9.63 22.62
CA THR A 6 -7.83 8.99 21.81
C THR A 6 -7.61 7.51 22.15
N SER A 7 -8.34 6.98 23.14
CA SER A 7 -8.18 5.62 23.67
C SER A 7 -9.16 4.61 23.10
N TYR A 8 -10.07 5.00 22.21
CA TYR A 8 -11.01 4.05 21.62
C TYR A 8 -10.26 3.05 20.72
N VAL A 9 -10.47 1.76 21.01
CA VAL A 9 -10.00 0.64 20.20
C VAL A 9 -11.23 -0.20 19.87
N SER A 10 -11.42 -0.52 18.58
CA SER A 10 -12.55 -1.33 18.12
C SER A 10 -12.46 -2.76 18.67
N ASP A 11 -13.62 -3.40 18.83
CA ASP A 11 -13.67 -4.77 19.36
C ASP A 11 -12.99 -5.78 18.44
N HIS A 12 -12.98 -5.52 17.13
CA HIS A 12 -12.21 -6.30 16.16
C HIS A 12 -10.71 -6.23 16.43
N THR A 13 -10.19 -5.04 16.75
CA THR A 13 -8.75 -4.88 17.03
C THR A 13 -8.37 -5.65 18.31
N LYS A 14 -9.19 -5.54 19.36
CA LYS A 14 -8.99 -6.30 20.60
C LYS A 14 -9.01 -7.80 20.35
N TRP A 15 -9.98 -8.28 19.56
CA TRP A 15 -10.08 -9.70 19.20
C TRP A 15 -8.85 -10.19 18.43
N ILE A 16 -8.39 -9.45 17.42
CA ILE A 16 -7.18 -9.79 16.64
C ILE A 16 -5.96 -9.89 17.57
N ASP A 17 -5.76 -8.91 18.44
CA ASP A 17 -4.63 -8.90 19.39
C ASP A 17 -4.66 -10.11 20.33
N GLU A 18 -5.85 -10.47 20.83
CA GLU A 18 -6.02 -11.67 21.66
C GLU A 18 -5.72 -12.96 20.90
N GLN A 19 -6.11 -13.06 19.62
CA GLN A 19 -5.83 -14.24 18.81
C GLN A 19 -4.34 -14.36 18.48
N LEU A 20 -3.67 -13.26 18.16
CA LEU A 20 -2.23 -13.26 17.88
C LEU A 20 -1.41 -13.62 19.12
N LYS A 21 -1.85 -13.23 20.31
CA LYS A 21 -1.20 -13.65 21.57
C LYS A 21 -1.34 -15.14 21.85
N LYS A 22 -2.47 -15.74 21.46
CA LYS A 22 -2.74 -17.18 21.64
C LYS A 22 -2.02 -18.04 20.61
N ASN A 23 -1.78 -17.51 19.41
CA ASN A 23 -1.21 -18.23 18.27
C ASN A 23 0.01 -17.47 17.71
N PRO A 24 1.15 -17.46 18.43
CA PRO A 24 2.34 -16.71 18.03
C PRO A 24 2.93 -17.15 16.68
N GLU A 25 2.65 -18.37 16.22
CA GLU A 25 3.10 -18.90 14.94
C GLU A 25 2.46 -18.19 13.73
N TRP A 26 1.25 -17.63 13.87
CA TRP A 26 0.56 -16.94 12.78
C TRP A 26 1.26 -15.66 12.33
N VAL A 27 2.18 -15.12 13.14
CA VAL A 27 2.97 -13.95 12.77
C VAL A 27 3.85 -14.25 11.55
N GLU A 28 4.41 -15.45 11.46
CA GLU A 28 5.22 -15.85 10.30
C GLU A 28 4.35 -16.10 9.07
N ASP A 29 3.18 -16.73 9.24
CA ASP A 29 2.22 -16.90 8.15
C ASP A 29 1.70 -15.57 7.61
N GLN A 30 1.48 -14.57 8.48
CA GLN A 30 1.08 -13.23 8.07
C GLN A 30 2.17 -12.56 7.24
N LYS A 31 3.44 -12.70 7.62
CA LYS A 31 4.59 -12.19 6.85
C LYS A 31 4.67 -12.88 5.49
N ALA A 32 4.54 -14.21 5.46
CA ALA A 32 4.56 -14.99 4.22
C ALA A 32 3.41 -14.60 3.28
N GLY A 33 2.19 -14.47 3.81
CA GLY A 33 1.01 -14.03 3.06
C GLY A 33 1.14 -12.61 2.51
N ARG A 34 1.67 -11.68 3.32
CA ARG A 34 1.99 -10.32 2.86
C ARG A 34 3.03 -10.34 1.75
N ALA A 35 4.11 -11.10 1.91
CA ALA A 35 5.19 -11.16 0.93
C ALA A 35 4.76 -11.73 -0.43
N LEU A 36 3.77 -12.63 -0.44
CA LEU A 36 3.26 -13.22 -1.67
C LEU A 36 2.70 -12.17 -2.64
N TRP A 37 1.93 -11.19 -2.15
CA TRP A 37 1.23 -10.21 -2.99
C TRP A 37 1.78 -8.79 -2.88
N TRP A 38 2.29 -8.41 -1.71
CA TRP A 38 2.60 -7.02 -1.38
C TRP A 38 4.10 -6.75 -1.29
N ASP A 39 4.88 -7.58 -0.60
CA ASP A 39 6.32 -7.31 -0.41
C ASP A 39 7.16 -7.80 -1.61
N LYS A 40 6.91 -7.20 -2.77
CA LYS A 40 7.72 -7.44 -3.98
C LYS A 40 9.08 -6.78 -3.83
N LYS A 41 10.15 -7.53 -4.15
CA LYS A 41 11.52 -7.00 -4.19
C LYS A 41 11.59 -5.85 -5.22
N GLN A 42 12.01 -4.69 -4.75
CA GLN A 42 12.29 -3.54 -5.62
C GLN A 42 13.76 -3.57 -6.01
N ASP A 43 14.04 -3.48 -7.30
CA ASP A 43 15.40 -3.32 -7.82
C ASP A 43 15.64 -1.86 -8.17
N ALA A 44 16.66 -1.26 -7.54
CA ALA A 44 16.94 0.17 -7.67
C ALA A 44 17.31 0.57 -9.10
N GLN A 45 18.01 -0.30 -9.83
CA GLN A 45 18.38 -0.04 -11.23
C GLN A 45 17.14 -0.04 -12.12
N THR A 46 16.24 -1.01 -11.94
CA THR A 46 14.95 -1.07 -12.64
C THR A 46 14.07 0.14 -12.31
N SER A 47 14.03 0.58 -11.06
CA SER A 47 13.30 1.79 -10.66
C SER A 47 13.84 3.05 -11.35
N ALA A 48 15.17 3.19 -11.44
CA ALA A 48 15.82 4.30 -12.14
C ALA A 48 15.52 4.27 -13.65
N ALA A 49 15.70 3.12 -14.29
CA ALA A 49 15.41 2.95 -15.72
C ALA A 49 13.94 3.24 -16.06
N ASN A 50 13.01 2.81 -15.20
CA ASN A 50 11.58 3.11 -15.36
C ASN A 50 11.27 4.60 -15.20
N ALA A 51 11.98 5.30 -14.31
CA ALA A 51 11.83 6.74 -14.13
C ALA A 51 12.35 7.52 -15.34
N GLU A 52 13.51 7.12 -15.87
CA GLU A 52 14.11 7.70 -17.08
C GLU A 52 13.26 7.45 -18.34
N SER A 53 12.58 6.30 -18.41
CA SER A 53 11.73 5.93 -19.54
C SER A 53 10.38 6.65 -19.57
N LYS A 54 10.06 7.49 -18.58
CA LYS A 54 8.75 8.19 -18.54
C LYS A 54 8.65 9.23 -19.65
N VAL A 55 7.62 9.09 -20.48
CA VAL A 55 7.24 10.09 -21.49
C VAL A 55 6.04 10.90 -20.96
N PRO A 56 6.06 12.25 -21.07
CA PRO A 56 4.92 13.07 -20.67
C PRO A 56 3.67 12.68 -21.47
N GLN A 57 2.59 12.37 -20.74
CA GLN A 57 1.29 12.04 -21.31
C GLN A 57 0.45 13.30 -21.50
N LYS A 58 -0.35 13.34 -22.57
CA LYS A 58 -1.31 14.44 -22.80
C LYS A 58 -2.35 14.47 -21.66
N PRO A 59 -2.87 15.64 -21.25
CA PRO A 59 -3.94 15.74 -20.24
C PRO A 59 -5.20 14.97 -20.65
N TYR A 60 -5.50 14.93 -21.95
CA TYR A 60 -6.61 14.17 -22.51
C TYR A 60 -6.08 13.26 -23.65
N PRO A 61 -5.62 12.03 -23.33
CA PRO A 61 -5.03 11.12 -24.33
C PRO A 61 -5.97 10.71 -25.47
N TYR A 62 -7.28 10.80 -25.24
CA TYR A 62 -8.32 10.38 -26.19
C TYR A 62 -9.08 11.55 -26.80
N ASP A 63 -8.66 12.80 -26.56
CA ASP A 63 -9.31 13.95 -27.18
C ASP A 63 -8.92 14.06 -28.66
N VAL A 64 -9.93 13.99 -29.52
CA VAL A 64 -9.82 14.08 -30.98
C VAL A 64 -9.66 15.51 -31.47
N ASN A 65 -9.95 16.50 -30.63
CA ASN A 65 -9.91 17.93 -30.96
C ASN A 65 -8.68 18.64 -30.36
N PHE A 66 -7.67 17.90 -29.92
CA PHE A 66 -6.49 18.48 -29.29
C PHE A 66 -5.56 19.11 -30.32
N TYR A 67 -5.80 20.38 -30.66
CA TYR A 67 -4.88 21.22 -31.43
C TYR A 67 -3.85 21.82 -30.46
N THR A 68 -2.60 21.40 -30.57
CA THR A 68 -1.47 22.18 -30.04
C THR A 68 -1.11 23.21 -31.10
N GLU A 69 -1.30 24.49 -30.80
CA GLU A 69 -0.69 25.57 -31.60
C GLU A 69 0.83 25.38 -31.75
#